data_AF-A0A1E3NWM1-F1
#
_entry.id   AF-A0A1E3NWM1-F1
#
_cell.length_a   1.000
_cell.length_b   1.000
_cell.length_c   1.000
_cell.angle_alpha   90.00
_cell.angle_beta   90.00
_cell.angle_gamma   90.00
#
_symmetry.space_group_name_H-M   'P 1'
#
loop_
_entity.id
_entity.type
_entity.pdbx_description
1 polymer ?
#
loop_
_entity_poly.entity_id
_entity_poly.type
_entity_poly.pdbx_seq_one_letter_code
_entity_poly.pdbx_strand_id
1 'polypeptide(L)'
;MKDLSEARVRLVEMAKFAANKRGYSHVQISDYRYPAIYQWILIFVIYLPLLSYFIPSILQNQYVSTYLSNSKIDWLLQNSLNITYLTLFLHSLECIFVFRPKLNYYRVPTDYLIEWYIAGLVEGYPAIKRFKKLIAEKAH
;
A
#
# COMPACT_ATOMS: atom_id res chain seq x y z
N MET A 1 -28.41 6.05 -35.15
CA MET A 1 -27.31 5.10 -34.88
C MET A 1 -27.31 4.10 -36.02
N LYS A 2 -26.37 4.21 -36.96
CA LYS A 2 -26.32 3.30 -38.12
C LYS A 2 -25.27 2.19 -37.93
N ASP A 3 -24.45 2.27 -36.89
CA ASP A 3 -23.33 1.37 -36.65
C ASP A 3 -23.11 1.15 -35.14
N LEU A 4 -22.81 -0.09 -34.75
CA LEU A 4 -22.52 -0.48 -33.36
C LEU A 4 -21.23 0.18 -32.86
N SER A 5 -20.29 0.46 -33.76
CA SER A 5 -19.05 1.18 -33.44
C SER A 5 -19.35 2.60 -32.96
N GLU A 6 -20.21 3.33 -33.68
CA GLU A 6 -20.62 4.70 -33.32
C GLU A 6 -21.33 4.73 -31.96
N ALA A 7 -22.22 3.77 -31.71
CA ALA A 7 -22.90 3.66 -30.42
C ALA A 7 -21.91 3.41 -29.27
N ARG A 8 -20.93 2.53 -29.48
CA ARG A 8 -19.89 2.25 -28.48
C ARG A 8 -19.07 3.50 -28.12
N VAL A 9 -18.64 4.27 -29.12
CA VAL A 9 -17.86 5.50 -28.90
C VAL A 9 -18.65 6.50 -28.05
N ARG A 10 -19.91 6.77 -28.42
CA ARG A 10 -20.77 7.70 -27.67
C ARG A 10 -21.02 7.24 -26.23
N LEU A 11 -21.25 5.94 -26.01
CA LEU A 11 -21.44 5.40 -24.66
C LEU A 11 -20.20 5.58 -23.79
N VAL A 12 -19.00 5.38 -24.35
CA VAL A 12 -17.73 5.61 -23.64
C VAL A 12 -17.56 7.09 -23.29
N GLU A 13 -17.88 8.00 -24.20
CA GLU A 13 -17.82 9.45 -23.94
C GLU A 13 -18.81 9.88 -22.86
N MET A 14 -20.04 9.36 -22.89
CA MET A 14 -21.05 9.60 -21.86
C MET A 14 -20.59 9.09 -20.49
N ALA A 15 -19.98 7.90 -20.44
CA ALA A 15 -19.42 7.36 -19.20
C ALA A 15 -18.28 8.21 -18.65
N LYS A 16 -17.38 8.69 -19.52
CA LYS A 16 -16.29 9.62 -19.15
C LYS A 16 -16.83 10.94 -18.62
N PHE A 17 -17.82 11.53 -19.30
CA PHE A 17 -18.46 12.77 -18.89
C PHE A 17 -19.16 12.63 -17.54
N ALA A 18 -19.96 11.58 -17.36
CA ALA A 18 -20.69 11.32 -16.12
C ALA A 18 -19.74 11.06 -14.94
N ALA A 19 -18.67 10.29 -15.14
CA ALA A 19 -17.67 10.04 -14.11
C ALA A 19 -16.98 11.34 -13.69
N ASN A 20 -16.55 12.16 -14.65
CA ASN A 20 -15.90 13.45 -14.38
C ASN A 20 -16.81 14.40 -13.60
N LYS A 21 -18.09 14.52 -13.99
CA LYS A 21 -19.06 15.37 -13.27
C LYS A 21 -19.31 14.93 -11.82
N ARG A 22 -19.12 13.64 -11.52
CA ARG A 22 -19.27 13.08 -10.16
C ARG A 22 -17.95 13.05 -9.38
N GLY A 23 -16.84 13.52 -9.96
CA GLY A 23 -15.53 13.48 -9.31
C GLY A 23 -14.91 12.09 -9.21
N TYR A 24 -15.24 11.18 -10.12
CA TYR A 24 -14.69 9.83 -10.19
C TYR A 24 -13.90 9.59 -11.47
N SER A 25 -13.02 8.58 -11.45
CA SER A 25 -12.44 8.04 -12.67
C SER A 25 -13.47 7.26 -13.48
N HIS A 26 -13.39 7.36 -14.81
CA HIS A 26 -14.14 6.51 -15.73
C HIS A 26 -13.69 5.04 -15.64
N VAL A 27 -12.44 4.81 -15.21
CA VAL A 27 -11.89 3.48 -14.90
C VAL A 27 -12.23 3.11 -13.46
N GLN A 28 -12.67 1.86 -13.28
CA GLN A 28 -12.83 1.26 -11.96
C GLN A 28 -11.68 0.28 -11.70
N ILE A 29 -11.10 0.34 -10.50
CA ILE A 29 -10.11 -0.65 -10.06
C ILE A 29 -10.84 -1.74 -9.25
N SER A 30 -10.86 -2.94 -9.80
CA SER A 30 -11.53 -4.12 -9.23
C SER A 30 -10.57 -5.30 -9.10
N ASP A 31 -9.26 -5.03 -8.96
CA ASP A 31 -8.24 -6.06 -8.78
C ASP A 31 -7.33 -5.68 -7.62
N TYR A 32 -6.69 -6.69 -7.04
CA TYR A 32 -5.62 -6.56 -6.07
C TYR A 32 -4.33 -7.18 -6.62
N ARG A 33 -3.18 -6.58 -6.28
CA ARG A 33 -1.86 -7.05 -6.70
C ARG A 33 -0.99 -7.31 -5.47
N TYR A 34 -0.67 -8.58 -5.26
CA TYR A 34 0.22 -8.99 -4.17
C TYR A 34 1.62 -8.40 -4.30
N PRO A 35 2.33 -8.23 -3.17
CA PRO A 35 3.69 -7.76 -3.18
C PRO A 35 4.62 -8.71 -3.93
N ALA A 36 5.59 -8.15 -4.65
CA ALA A 36 6.70 -8.91 -5.21
C ALA A 36 7.68 -9.35 -4.11
N ILE A 37 8.59 -10.28 -4.42
CA ILE A 37 9.54 -10.82 -3.43
C ILE A 37 10.36 -9.74 -2.71
N TYR A 38 10.82 -8.72 -3.42
CA TYR A 38 11.58 -7.61 -2.81
C TYR A 38 10.74 -6.76 -1.87
N GLN A 39 9.42 -6.67 -2.10
CA GLN A 39 8.49 -5.98 -1.20
C GLN A 39 8.23 -6.82 0.05
N TRP A 40 8.13 -8.14 -0.08
CA TRP A 40 8.08 -9.03 1.09
C TRP A 40 9.31 -8.92 1.97
N ILE A 41 10.50 -8.81 1.37
CA ILE A 41 11.75 -8.56 2.12
C ILE A 41 11.69 -7.20 2.83
N LEU A 42 11.20 -6.16 2.14
CA LEU A 42 11.04 -4.83 2.76
C LEU A 42 10.07 -4.85 3.95
N ILE A 43 8.92 -5.52 3.81
CA ILE A 43 7.95 -5.71 4.90
C ILE A 43 8.64 -6.40 6.07
N PHE A 44 9.37 -7.49 5.82
CA PHE A 44 10.10 -8.20 6.86
C PHE A 44 11.08 -7.27 7.61
N VAL A 45 11.86 -6.47 6.87
CA VAL A 45 12.81 -5.51 7.46
C VAL A 45 12.10 -4.43 8.28
N ILE A 46 10.97 -3.90 7.80
CA ILE A 46 10.18 -2.88 8.52
C ILE A 46 9.63 -3.43 9.85
N TYR A 47 9.27 -4.71 9.89
CA TYR A 47 8.77 -5.36 11.10
C TYR A 47 9.86 -6.04 11.95
N LEU A 48 11.15 -5.94 11.58
CA LEU A 48 12.24 -6.41 12.43
C LEU A 48 12.20 -5.83 13.86
N PRO A 49 11.88 -4.54 14.09
CA PRO A 49 11.72 -4.02 15.44
C PRO A 49 10.66 -4.80 16.24
N LEU A 50 9.48 -5.02 15.66
CA LEU A 50 8.43 -5.82 16.31
C LEU A 50 8.88 -7.25 16.58
N LEU A 51 9.55 -7.90 15.62
CA LEU A 51 10.07 -9.25 15.81
C LEU A 51 11.15 -9.30 16.90
N SER A 52 12.01 -8.30 16.96
CA SER A 52 13.08 -8.19 17.96
C SER A 52 12.56 -7.95 19.38
N TYR A 53 11.35 -7.39 19.53
CA TYR A 53 10.69 -7.29 20.83
C TYR A 53 10.32 -8.68 21.39
N PHE A 54 9.76 -9.56 20.55
CA PHE A 54 9.39 -10.92 20.97
C PHE A 54 10.57 -11.88 21.01
N ILE A 55 11.56 -11.67 20.13
CA ILE A 55 12.73 -12.53 19.95
C ILE A 55 13.99 -11.66 19.94
N PRO A 56 14.49 -11.24 21.12
CA PRO A 56 15.66 -10.35 21.21
C PRO A 56 16.92 -10.91 20.56
N SER A 57 17.06 -12.23 20.45
CA SER A 57 18.19 -12.91 19.81
C SER A 57 18.35 -12.59 18.32
N ILE A 58 17.30 -12.06 17.66
CA ILE A 58 17.38 -11.55 16.29
C ILE A 58 18.39 -10.40 16.20
N LEU A 59 18.48 -9.55 17.22
CA LEU A 59 19.45 -8.45 17.29
C LEU A 59 20.64 -8.79 18.20
N GLN A 60 20.43 -9.52 19.29
CA GLN A 60 21.47 -9.95 20.23
C GLN A 60 22.20 -11.22 19.76
N ASN A 61 22.84 -11.16 18.59
CA ASN A 61 23.70 -12.25 18.11
C ASN A 61 25.05 -11.73 17.60
N GLN A 62 26.01 -12.64 17.52
CA GLN A 62 27.39 -12.32 17.16
C GLN A 62 27.54 -11.72 15.74
N TYR A 63 26.64 -12.10 14.82
CA TYR A 63 26.66 -11.54 13.46
C TYR A 63 26.26 -10.07 13.48
N VAL A 64 25.18 -9.71 14.19
CA VAL A 64 24.72 -8.32 14.30
C VAL A 64 25.72 -7.47 15.09
N SER A 65 26.30 -8.02 16.17
CA SER A 65 27.29 -7.29 16.98
C SER A 65 28.62 -7.02 16.27
N THR A 66 28.87 -7.69 15.12
CA THR A 66 29.98 -7.36 14.22
C THR A 66 29.77 -6.01 13.50
N TYR A 67 28.52 -5.61 13.28
CA TYR A 67 28.18 -4.39 12.54
C TYR A 67 27.59 -3.27 13.42
N LEU A 68 26.92 -3.61 14.53
CA LEU A 68 26.34 -2.67 15.48
C LEU A 68 26.96 -2.87 16.87
N SER A 69 27.24 -1.76 17.56
CA SER A 69 27.66 -1.83 18.97
C SER A 69 26.52 -2.33 19.86
N ASN A 70 26.87 -3.01 20.96
CA ASN A 70 25.88 -3.50 21.93
C ASN A 70 24.95 -2.38 22.44
N SER A 71 25.47 -1.17 22.65
CA SER A 71 24.67 0.00 23.04
C SER A 71 23.57 0.36 22.02
N LYS A 72 23.83 0.20 20.72
CA LYS A 72 22.84 0.46 19.66
C LYS A 72 21.81 -0.65 19.60
N ILE A 73 22.25 -1.90 19.78
CA ILE A 73 21.37 -3.07 19.85
C ILE A 73 20.40 -2.92 21.02
N ASP A 74 20.90 -2.57 22.20
CA ASP A 74 20.10 -2.36 23.41
C ASP A 74 19.10 -1.21 23.21
N TRP A 75 19.52 -0.10 22.59
CA TRP A 75 18.61 1.00 22.26
C TRP A 75 17.50 0.57 21.31
N LEU A 76 17.82 -0.20 20.26
CA LEU A 76 16.82 -0.72 19.30
C LEU A 76 15.81 -1.63 19.99
N LEU A 77 16.26 -2.50 20.89
CA LEU A 77 15.38 -3.39 21.63
C LEU A 77 14.47 -2.62 22.59
N GLN A 78 15.03 -1.67 23.35
CA GLN A 78 14.27 -0.83 24.27
C GLN A 78 13.20 0.02 23.55
N ASN A 79 13.47 0.43 22.31
CA ASN A 79 12.56 1.26 21.51
C ASN A 79 11.77 0.48 20.46
N SER A 80 11.88 -0.85 20.41
CA SER A 80 11.27 -1.71 19.38
C SER A 80 9.75 -1.49 19.21
N LEU A 81 9.01 -1.44 20.32
CA LEU A 81 7.57 -1.15 20.30
C LEU A 81 7.28 0.30 19.90
N ASN A 82 8.04 1.27 20.39
CA ASN A 82 7.86 2.69 20.03
C ASN A 82 8.07 2.90 18.52
N ILE A 83 9.10 2.26 17.96
CA ILE A 83 9.36 2.25 16.51
C ILE A 83 8.18 1.62 15.77
N THR A 84 7.69 0.47 16.23
CA THR A 84 6.55 -0.23 15.61
C THR A 84 5.28 0.62 15.64
N TYR A 85 4.96 1.25 16.78
CA TYR A 85 3.81 2.13 16.90
C TYR A 85 3.93 3.36 16.00
N LEU A 86 5.13 3.96 15.93
CA LEU A 86 5.38 5.08 15.03
C LEU A 86 5.19 4.66 13.56
N THR A 87 5.69 3.49 13.17
CA THR A 87 5.50 2.94 11.81
C THR A 87 4.02 2.74 11.49
N LEU A 88 3.26 2.07 12.35
CA LEU A 88 1.83 1.84 12.14
C LEU A 88 1.04 3.16 12.11
N PHE A 89 1.43 4.13 12.92
CA PHE A 89 0.85 5.46 12.92
C PHE A 89 1.10 6.16 11.57
N LEU A 90 2.35 6.18 11.09
CA LEU A 90 2.69 6.76 9.79
C LEU A 90 1.95 6.07 8.63
N HIS A 91 1.91 4.74 8.61
CA HIS A 91 1.16 3.99 7.61
C HIS A 91 -0.36 4.30 7.65
N SER A 92 -0.91 4.51 8.86
CA SER A 92 -2.31 4.94 9.01
C SER A 92 -2.54 6.35 8.43
N LEU A 93 -1.63 7.30 8.66
CA LEU A 93 -1.70 8.62 8.04
C LEU A 93 -1.61 8.51 6.51
N GLU A 94 -0.71 7.70 5.98
CA GLU A 94 -0.61 7.44 4.53
C GLU A 94 -1.92 6.86 3.97
N CYS A 95 -2.53 5.90 4.68
CA CYS A 95 -3.82 5.32 4.30
C CYS A 95 -4.93 6.38 4.26
N ILE A 96 -5.01 7.25 5.27
CA ILE A 96 -6.08 8.25 5.38
C ILE A 96 -5.89 9.39 4.36
N PHE A 97 -4.69 9.95 4.26
CA PHE A 97 -4.45 11.18 3.50
C PHE A 97 -4.04 10.94 2.06
N VAL A 98 -3.40 9.81 1.76
CA VAL A 98 -2.89 9.54 0.40
C VAL A 98 -3.68 8.43 -0.26
N PHE A 99 -3.97 7.34 0.45
CA PHE A 99 -4.54 6.15 -0.18
C PHE A 99 -6.05 6.22 -0.34
N ARG A 100 -6.78 6.55 0.72
CA ARG A 100 -8.25 6.65 0.75
C ARG A 100 -8.82 7.56 -0.35
N PRO A 101 -8.28 8.77 -0.61
CA PRO A 101 -8.78 9.59 -1.72
C PRO A 101 -8.67 8.88 -3.07
N LYS A 102 -7.62 8.08 -3.28
CA LYS A 102 -7.41 7.32 -4.51
C LYS A 102 -8.37 6.14 -4.61
N LEU A 103 -8.51 5.34 -3.56
CA LEU A 103 -9.42 4.20 -3.54
C LEU A 103 -10.87 4.64 -3.83
N ASN A 104 -11.29 5.77 -3.26
CA ASN A 104 -12.60 6.36 -3.53
C ASN A 104 -12.72 6.89 -4.97
N TYR A 105 -11.72 7.63 -5.46
CA TYR A 105 -11.73 8.19 -6.82
C TYR A 105 -11.83 7.10 -7.90
N TYR A 106 -11.18 5.96 -7.69
CA TYR A 106 -11.21 4.80 -8.59
C TYR A 106 -12.31 3.76 -8.25
N ARG A 107 -13.22 4.10 -7.34
CA ARG A 107 -14.42 3.31 -7.01
C ARG A 107 -14.12 1.84 -6.71
N VAL A 108 -13.10 1.59 -5.89
CA VAL A 108 -12.68 0.24 -5.52
C VAL A 108 -13.81 -0.48 -4.77
N PRO A 109 -14.27 -1.67 -5.22
CA PRO A 109 -15.27 -2.46 -4.51
C PRO A 109 -14.80 -2.88 -3.12
N THR A 110 -15.74 -3.10 -2.19
CA THR A 110 -15.44 -3.40 -0.77
C THR A 110 -14.46 -4.57 -0.58
N ASP A 111 -14.59 -5.64 -1.37
CA ASP A 111 -13.74 -6.83 -1.24
C ASP A 111 -12.26 -6.46 -1.46
N TYR A 112 -11.96 -5.76 -2.56
CA TYR A 112 -10.61 -5.27 -2.86
C TYR A 112 -10.20 -4.08 -1.99
N LEU A 113 -11.17 -3.29 -1.51
CA LEU A 113 -10.93 -2.11 -0.68
C LEU A 113 -10.27 -2.52 0.64
N ILE A 114 -10.75 -3.60 1.26
CA ILE A 114 -10.20 -4.15 2.50
C ILE A 114 -8.76 -4.61 2.27
N GLU A 115 -8.50 -5.35 1.20
CA GLU A 115 -7.15 -5.81 0.85
C GLU A 115 -6.18 -4.65 0.66
N TRP A 116 -6.61 -3.59 -0.03
CA TRP A 116 -5.79 -2.39 -0.23
C TRP A 116 -5.53 -1.63 1.08
N TYR A 117 -6.51 -1.53 1.98
CA TYR A 117 -6.27 -0.92 3.29
C TYR A 117 -5.32 -1.74 4.16
N ILE A 118 -5.46 -3.07 4.18
CA ILE A 118 -4.55 -3.95 4.90
C ILE A 118 -3.13 -3.80 4.33
N ALA A 119 -2.98 -3.82 3.01
CA ALA A 119 -1.69 -3.60 2.35
C ALA A 119 -1.11 -2.21 2.69
N GLY A 120 -1.94 -1.16 2.70
CA GLY A 120 -1.53 0.18 3.09
C GLY A 120 -1.05 0.27 4.54
N LEU A 121 -1.74 -0.40 5.47
CA LEU A 121 -1.36 -0.41 6.88
C LEU A 121 -0.10 -1.25 7.13
N VAL A 122 0.02 -2.39 6.47
CA VAL A 122 1.15 -3.30 6.65
C VAL A 122 2.40 -2.72 5.99
N GLU A 123 2.30 -2.25 4.76
CA GLU A 123 3.45 -1.92 3.92
C GLU A 123 3.73 -0.42 3.83
N GLY A 124 2.72 0.42 4.00
CA GLY A 124 2.79 1.86 3.76
C GLY A 124 2.78 2.21 2.27
N TYR A 125 3.59 3.21 1.90
CA TYR A 125 3.72 3.73 0.53
C TYR A 125 3.91 2.69 -0.60
N PRO A 126 4.65 1.56 -0.44
CA PRO A 126 4.77 0.51 -1.46
C PRO A 126 3.42 0.01 -2.01
N ALA A 127 2.40 -0.15 -1.15
CA ALA A 127 1.06 -0.54 -1.59
C ALA A 127 0.43 0.53 -2.51
N ILE A 128 0.60 1.81 -2.16
CA ILE A 128 0.13 2.94 -2.97
C ILE A 128 0.84 2.96 -4.34
N LYS A 129 2.14 2.66 -4.37
CA LYS A 129 2.91 2.57 -5.62
C LYS A 129 2.39 1.43 -6.52
N ARG A 130 2.08 0.25 -5.94
CA ARG A 130 1.45 -0.85 -6.69
C ARG A 130 0.08 -0.46 -7.23
N PHE A 131 -0.74 0.20 -6.42
CA PHE A 131 -2.05 0.68 -6.85
C PHE A 131 -1.95 1.66 -8.03
N LYS A 132 -1.00 2.62 -7.98
CA LYS A 132 -0.73 3.55 -9.09
C LYS A 132 -0.32 2.82 -10.37
N LYS A 133 0.48 1.76 -10.27
CA LYS A 133 0.86 0.95 -11.43
C LYS A 133 -0.36 0.26 -12.04
N LEU A 134 -1.22 -0.32 -11.21
CA LEU A 134 -2.47 -0.95 -11.65
C LEU A 134 -3.42 0.06 -12.34
N ILE A 135 -3.50 1.29 -11.83
CA ILE A 135 -4.23 2.38 -12.49
C ILE A 135 -3.67 2.65 -13.88
N ALA A 136 -2.35 2.81 -14.01
CA ALA A 136 -1.73 3.09 -15.29
C ALA A 136 -2.00 1.97 -16.31
N GLU A 137 -1.95 0.71 -15.87
CA GLU A 137 -2.26 -0.45 -16.72
C GLU A 137 -3.71 -0.48 -17.21
N LYS A 138 -4.68 0.01 -16.42
CA LYS A 138 -6.11 0.04 -16.78
C LYS A 138 -6.57 1.30 -17.50
N ALA A 139 -5.76 2.36 -17.48
CA ALA A 139 -6.10 3.64 -18.11
C ALA A 139 -5.69 3.69 -19.60
N HIS A 140 -4.88 2.73 -20.06
CA HIS A 140 -4.50 2.50 -21.44
C HIS A 140 -5.34 1.37 -22.04
#